data_AF-A0A315XEH0-F1
#
_entry.id   AF-A0A315XEH0-F1
#
_cell.length_a   1.000
_cell.length_b   1.000
_cell.length_c   1.000
_cell.angle_alpha   90.00
_cell.angle_beta   90.00
_cell.angle_gamma   90.00
#
_symmetry.space_group_name_H-M   'P 1'
#
loop_
_entity.id
_entity.type
_entity.pdbx_description
1 polymer ?
#
loop_
_entity_poly.entity_id
_entity_poly.type
_entity_poly.pdbx_seq_one_letter_code
_entity_poly.pdbx_strand_id
1 'polypeptide(L)'
;MNKISIIRGLTTFILGIILLVVPGSAVLYEGVDFPGGASSFADEVVSYNPSAGVSGHDNASMALGIPDYANNTNYVSLGDEGTLVLKFTDNSLTTSGNENNDLMIFEIGEKFESTDVFISKDGINWIYTGNTSNYTTGIDIDAYIGPGGVVSGEQYNYVKLVDRLPHESDSPTAGADIDAVGSISSNPITQATVAVSPEAAAADNNADRFICFRLSSIRNSLIIGLLIAGAIGLYLFKRRKGH
;
A
#
# COMPACT_ATOMS: atom_id res chain seq x y z
N MET A 1 68.85 40.53 7.57
CA MET A 1 67.45 40.70 8.01
C MET A 1 66.57 39.84 7.09
N ASN A 2 66.24 38.63 7.54
CA ASN A 2 65.49 37.64 6.78
C ASN A 2 63.99 37.86 6.99
N LYS A 3 63.21 37.96 5.92
CA LYS A 3 61.74 37.86 5.98
C LYS A 3 61.33 36.55 5.30
N ILE A 4 61.08 35.54 6.12
CA ILE A 4 60.46 34.28 5.70
C ILE A 4 58.94 34.49 5.82
N SER A 5 58.23 34.46 4.69
CA SER A 5 56.78 34.56 4.64
C SER A 5 56.19 33.14 4.63
N ILE A 6 55.49 32.76 5.70
CA ILE A 6 54.81 31.47 5.84
C ILE A 6 53.35 31.67 5.45
N ILE A 7 53.00 31.25 4.23
CA ILE A 7 51.60 31.17 3.77
C ILE A 7 51.04 29.85 4.31
N ARG A 8 50.12 29.93 5.28
CA ARG A 8 49.35 28.79 5.79
C ARG A 8 48.14 28.58 4.89
N GLY A 9 48.20 27.57 4.02
CA GLY A 9 47.03 27.07 3.29
C GLY A 9 46.10 26.34 4.25
N LEU A 10 44.88 26.87 4.42
CA LEU A 10 43.81 26.25 5.18
C LEU A 10 43.06 25.31 4.24
N THR A 11 43.47 24.04 4.20
CA THR A 11 42.77 23.00 3.43
C THR A 11 41.57 22.52 4.24
N THR A 12 40.37 22.92 3.85
CA THR A 12 39.11 22.49 4.46
C THR A 12 38.86 21.02 4.11
N PHE A 13 39.00 20.13 5.08
CA PHE A 13 38.63 18.72 4.97
C PHE A 13 37.10 18.61 5.13
N ILE A 14 36.37 18.42 4.05
CA ILE A 14 34.93 18.11 4.12
C ILE A 14 34.83 16.65 4.59
N LEU A 15 34.52 16.47 5.88
CA LEU A 15 34.23 15.17 6.46
C LEU A 15 32.84 14.73 5.96
N GLY A 16 32.83 13.94 4.89
CA GLY A 16 31.60 13.32 4.40
C GLY A 16 31.03 12.38 5.47
N ILE A 17 29.87 12.72 6.01
CA ILE A 17 29.06 11.80 6.82
C ILE A 17 28.53 10.74 5.87
N ILE A 18 29.18 9.57 5.84
CA ILE A 18 28.63 8.37 5.21
C ILE A 18 27.53 7.88 6.16
N LEU A 19 26.27 8.04 5.75
CA LEU A 19 25.15 7.40 6.42
C LEU A 19 25.30 5.88 6.19
N LEU A 20 25.83 5.16 7.18
CA LEU A 20 25.78 3.71 7.21
C LEU A 20 24.32 3.32 7.44
N VAL A 21 23.63 2.94 6.36
CA VAL A 21 22.37 2.21 6.46
C VAL A 21 22.73 0.83 6.97
N VAL A 22 22.50 0.59 8.26
CA VAL A 22 22.58 -0.75 8.81
C VAL A 22 21.32 -1.46 8.34
N PRO A 23 21.39 -2.52 7.51
CA PRO A 23 20.21 -3.31 7.22
C PRO A 23 19.65 -3.83 8.55
N GLY A 24 18.37 -3.62 8.81
CA GLY A 24 17.71 -4.23 9.95
C GLY A 24 17.87 -5.75 9.83
N SER A 25 18.39 -6.39 10.88
CA SER A 25 18.37 -7.85 10.94
C SER A 25 16.92 -8.32 10.89
N ALA A 26 16.65 -9.37 10.12
CA ALA A 26 15.33 -9.98 10.09
C ALA A 26 14.86 -10.33 11.51
N VAL A 27 13.57 -10.13 11.76
CA VAL A 27 12.91 -10.47 13.03
C VAL A 27 12.12 -11.74 12.82
N LEU A 28 12.23 -12.68 13.76
CA LEU A 28 11.54 -13.95 13.74
C LEU A 28 10.13 -13.80 14.32
N TYR A 29 9.11 -14.18 13.56
CA TYR A 29 7.71 -14.30 14.01
C TYR A 29 7.21 -15.70 13.70
N GLU A 30 6.80 -16.44 14.73
CA GLU A 30 6.32 -17.83 14.62
C GLU A 30 7.20 -18.74 13.74
N GLY A 31 8.52 -18.58 13.84
CA GLY A 31 9.49 -19.39 13.09
C GLY A 31 9.82 -18.90 11.68
N VAL A 32 9.28 -17.76 11.25
CA VAL A 32 9.52 -17.15 9.92
C VAL A 32 10.28 -15.84 10.06
N ASP A 33 11.33 -15.66 9.25
CA ASP A 33 12.14 -14.44 9.23
C ASP A 33 11.47 -13.34 8.39
N PHE A 34 11.26 -12.16 8.99
CA PHE A 34 10.78 -10.97 8.31
C PHE A 34 11.86 -9.87 8.31
N PRO A 35 12.51 -9.59 7.16
CA PRO A 35 13.50 -8.52 7.03
C PRO A 35 12.98 -7.14 7.45
N GLY A 36 11.70 -6.85 7.22
CA GLY A 36 11.05 -5.60 7.62
C GLY A 36 10.58 -5.57 9.08
N GLY A 37 10.72 -6.67 9.82
CA GLY A 37 10.18 -6.81 11.18
C GLY A 37 8.67 -6.56 11.22
N ALA A 38 8.19 -5.86 12.26
CA ALA A 38 6.76 -5.56 12.42
C ALA A 38 6.15 -4.75 11.25
N SER A 39 6.95 -3.98 10.52
CA SER A 39 6.47 -3.23 9.33
C SER A 39 6.22 -4.12 8.11
N SER A 40 6.48 -5.42 8.19
CA SER A 40 6.12 -6.36 7.12
C SER A 40 4.64 -6.71 7.08
N PHE A 41 3.86 -6.36 8.10
CA PHE A 41 2.50 -6.87 8.31
C PHE A 41 1.42 -5.90 7.85
N ALA A 42 0.28 -6.44 7.45
CA ALA A 42 -0.87 -5.63 7.04
C ALA A 42 -1.40 -4.79 8.21
N ASP A 43 -1.81 -3.56 7.90
CA ASP A 43 -2.11 -2.52 8.88
C ASP A 43 -3.45 -1.81 8.62
N GLU A 44 -4.17 -2.18 7.55
CA GLU A 44 -5.50 -1.67 7.22
C GLU A 44 -6.44 -2.80 6.79
N VAL A 45 -7.63 -2.86 7.40
CA VAL A 45 -8.75 -3.67 6.89
C VAL A 45 -9.50 -2.86 5.84
N VAL A 46 -9.55 -3.37 4.61
CA VAL A 46 -10.27 -2.73 3.49
C VAL A 46 -11.73 -3.18 3.47
N SER A 47 -11.96 -4.49 3.63
CA SER A 47 -13.31 -5.06 3.73
C SER A 47 -13.28 -6.41 4.43
N TYR A 48 -14.36 -6.72 5.14
CA TYR A 48 -14.56 -8.01 5.78
C TYR A 48 -16.01 -8.41 5.60
N ASN A 49 -16.24 -9.58 5.01
CA ASN A 49 -17.58 -10.15 4.83
C ASN A 49 -17.54 -11.57 5.41
N PRO A 50 -17.74 -11.72 6.73
CA PRO A 50 -17.83 -13.04 7.32
C PRO A 50 -19.08 -13.76 6.85
N SER A 51 -19.02 -15.07 6.91
CA SER A 51 -20.14 -15.94 6.57
C SER A 51 -20.63 -16.74 7.78
N ALA A 52 -21.40 -17.79 7.52
CA ALA A 52 -21.99 -18.64 8.55
C ALA A 52 -20.94 -19.23 9.50
N GLY A 53 -21.34 -19.44 10.75
CA GLY A 53 -20.53 -20.13 11.76
C GLY A 53 -19.53 -19.24 12.51
N VAL A 54 -19.44 -17.94 12.24
CA VAL A 54 -18.65 -17.00 13.06
C VAL A 54 -19.48 -16.47 14.23
N SER A 55 -18.96 -16.54 15.46
CA SER A 55 -19.58 -15.94 16.63
C SER A 55 -18.55 -15.50 17.68
N GLY A 56 -18.37 -14.19 17.88
CA GLY A 56 -17.43 -13.66 18.88
C GLY A 56 -15.97 -13.58 18.41
N HIS A 57 -15.72 -13.95 17.15
CA HIS A 57 -14.43 -13.88 16.46
C HIS A 57 -14.56 -13.10 15.14
N ASP A 58 -15.45 -12.10 15.10
CA ASP A 58 -15.81 -11.31 13.91
C ASP A 58 -15.17 -9.91 13.87
N ASN A 59 -14.11 -9.68 14.65
CA ASN A 59 -13.37 -8.43 14.60
C ASN A 59 -12.18 -8.52 13.65
N ALA A 60 -12.36 -8.07 12.41
CA ALA A 60 -11.30 -8.06 11.39
C ALA A 60 -10.03 -7.30 11.77
N SER A 61 -10.08 -6.36 12.72
CA SER A 61 -8.86 -5.67 13.18
C SER A 61 -7.90 -6.60 13.93
N MET A 62 -8.35 -7.79 14.33
CA MET A 62 -7.51 -8.79 14.98
C MET A 62 -6.53 -9.48 14.02
N ALA A 63 -6.68 -9.30 12.70
CA ALA A 63 -5.74 -9.81 11.69
C ALA A 63 -4.61 -8.81 11.34
N LEU A 64 -4.53 -7.67 12.02
CA LEU A 64 -3.59 -6.60 11.71
C LEU A 64 -2.35 -6.66 12.60
N GLY A 65 -1.20 -6.29 12.03
CA GLY A 65 0.07 -6.29 12.73
C GLY A 65 0.73 -7.67 12.80
N ILE A 66 1.65 -7.81 13.74
CA ILE A 66 2.41 -9.06 13.95
C ILE A 66 1.49 -10.16 14.48
N PRO A 67 1.79 -11.45 14.23
CA PRO A 67 1.07 -12.54 14.87
C PRO A 67 1.22 -12.41 16.39
N ASP A 68 0.10 -12.38 17.10
CA ASP A 68 0.04 -12.22 18.55
C ASP A 68 -1.05 -13.06 19.21
N TYR A 69 -1.53 -14.09 18.49
CA TYR A 69 -2.45 -15.10 19.01
C TYR A 69 -1.99 -15.65 20.37
N ALA A 70 -2.81 -15.41 21.38
CA ALA A 70 -2.56 -15.90 22.73
C ALA A 70 -3.87 -16.16 23.46
N ASN A 71 -3.90 -17.22 24.26
CA ASN A 71 -5.05 -17.58 25.12
C ASN A 71 -6.40 -17.63 24.36
N ASN A 72 -6.38 -18.12 23.12
CA ASN A 72 -7.55 -18.20 22.23
C ASN A 72 -8.18 -16.82 21.95
N THR A 73 -7.36 -15.77 21.83
CA THR A 73 -7.75 -14.40 21.45
C THR A 73 -6.78 -13.84 20.41
N ASN A 74 -7.12 -12.69 19.83
CA ASN A 74 -6.38 -12.02 18.75
C ASN A 74 -6.31 -12.82 17.45
N TYR A 75 -7.48 -13.10 16.89
CA TYR A 75 -7.66 -13.59 15.52
C TYR A 75 -9.07 -13.25 15.04
N VAL A 76 -9.31 -13.40 13.76
CA VAL A 76 -10.64 -13.25 13.14
C VAL A 76 -10.98 -14.50 12.31
N SER A 77 -12.17 -15.05 12.52
CA SER A 77 -12.68 -16.16 11.71
C SER A 77 -13.35 -15.63 10.44
N LEU A 78 -13.16 -16.29 9.31
CA LEU A 78 -13.81 -15.89 8.06
C LEU A 78 -15.26 -16.38 7.98
N GLY A 79 -15.60 -17.52 8.58
CA GLY A 79 -16.85 -18.22 8.31
C GLY A 79 -16.79 -18.99 7.00
N ASP A 80 -17.76 -19.88 6.81
CA ASP A 80 -17.88 -20.72 5.62
C ASP A 80 -17.90 -19.88 4.33
N GLU A 81 -16.83 -19.93 3.54
CA GLU A 81 -16.66 -19.14 2.31
C GLU A 81 -16.61 -17.60 2.52
N GLY A 82 -16.27 -17.16 3.73
CA GLY A 82 -16.11 -15.74 4.06
C GLY A 82 -14.88 -15.10 3.44
N THR A 83 -14.85 -13.75 3.46
CA THR A 83 -13.79 -12.98 2.82
C THR A 83 -13.20 -11.89 3.71
N LEU A 84 -11.89 -11.72 3.61
CA LEU A 84 -11.15 -10.64 4.24
C LEU A 84 -10.22 -9.98 3.22
N VAL A 85 -10.23 -8.65 3.16
CA VAL A 85 -9.29 -7.88 2.36
C VAL A 85 -8.49 -6.98 3.28
N LEU A 86 -7.19 -7.19 3.29
CA LEU A 86 -6.21 -6.43 4.03
C LEU A 86 -5.33 -5.61 3.08
N LYS A 87 -4.72 -4.58 3.63
CA LYS A 87 -3.81 -3.71 2.91
C LYS A 87 -2.58 -3.41 3.75
N PHE A 88 -1.48 -3.24 3.05
CA PHE A 88 -0.21 -2.72 3.52
C PHE A 88 -0.16 -1.22 3.18
N THR A 89 -0.07 -0.32 4.17
CA THR A 89 -0.07 1.13 3.94
C THR A 89 1.31 1.77 4.00
N ASP A 90 2.27 1.15 4.67
CA ASP A 90 3.65 1.60 4.76
C ASP A 90 4.67 0.63 4.12
N ASN A 91 4.26 -0.60 3.82
CA ASN A 91 5.02 -1.59 3.07
C ASN A 91 4.23 -2.20 1.91
N SER A 92 4.85 -3.09 1.13
CA SER A 92 4.21 -3.72 -0.03
C SER A 92 4.83 -5.08 -0.32
N LEU A 93 4.01 -6.03 -0.74
CA LEU A 93 4.46 -7.34 -1.20
C LEU A 93 5.11 -7.22 -2.58
N THR A 94 6.26 -7.88 -2.74
CA THR A 94 6.97 -7.97 -4.03
C THR A 94 7.58 -9.37 -4.19
N THR A 95 7.85 -9.76 -5.43
CA THR A 95 8.58 -11.00 -5.75
C THR A 95 9.99 -10.97 -5.16
N SER A 96 10.46 -12.10 -4.61
CA SER A 96 11.83 -12.28 -4.11
C SER A 96 12.80 -12.81 -5.18
N GLY A 97 12.28 -13.30 -6.32
CA GLY A 97 13.08 -13.80 -7.43
C GLY A 97 13.62 -15.21 -7.22
N ASN A 98 13.04 -15.98 -6.29
CA ASN A 98 13.42 -17.35 -5.97
C ASN A 98 12.19 -18.14 -5.47
N GLU A 99 12.35 -19.44 -5.18
CA GLU A 99 11.24 -20.34 -4.81
C GLU A 99 10.84 -20.27 -3.32
N ASN A 100 11.33 -19.30 -2.56
CA ASN A 100 10.92 -19.11 -1.18
C ASN A 100 9.59 -18.35 -1.12
N ASN A 101 8.84 -18.55 -0.03
CA ASN A 101 7.60 -17.81 0.19
C ASN A 101 7.86 -16.30 0.30
N ASP A 102 7.02 -15.51 -0.36
CA ASP A 102 7.04 -14.05 -0.33
C ASP A 102 6.00 -13.48 0.64
N LEU A 103 4.91 -14.22 0.87
CA LEU A 103 3.78 -13.87 1.72
C LEU A 103 3.53 -14.98 2.74
N MET A 104 3.08 -14.62 3.93
CA MET A 104 2.72 -15.53 5.00
C MET A 104 1.34 -15.18 5.57
N ILE A 105 0.49 -16.20 5.73
CA ILE A 105 -0.84 -16.11 6.32
C ILE A 105 -0.79 -16.89 7.64
N PHE A 106 -0.80 -16.18 8.77
CA PHE A 106 -0.84 -16.80 10.08
C PHE A 106 -2.29 -17.17 10.39
N GLU A 107 -2.58 -18.46 10.25
CA GLU A 107 -3.84 -19.09 10.60
C GLU A 107 -3.66 -19.84 11.93
N ILE A 108 -4.68 -19.80 12.79
CA ILE A 108 -4.72 -20.55 14.05
C ILE A 108 -5.78 -21.66 13.96
N GLY A 109 -5.75 -22.58 14.91
CA GLY A 109 -6.70 -23.69 14.97
C GLY A 109 -6.08 -25.03 14.61
N GLU A 110 -6.75 -26.10 15.03
CA GLU A 110 -6.30 -27.48 14.77
C GLU A 110 -6.87 -28.05 13.47
N LYS A 111 -7.89 -27.38 12.92
CA LYS A 111 -8.51 -27.75 11.67
C LYS A 111 -7.70 -27.18 10.53
N PHE A 112 -7.96 -27.77 9.38
CA PHE A 112 -7.31 -27.40 8.16
C PHE A 112 -8.37 -26.78 7.28
N GLU A 113 -8.26 -25.48 7.07
CA GLU A 113 -9.32 -24.68 6.49
C GLU A 113 -8.70 -23.94 5.31
N SER A 114 -8.89 -24.52 4.13
CA SER A 114 -8.17 -24.04 2.96
C SER A 114 -8.60 -22.61 2.66
N THR A 115 -7.62 -21.71 2.53
CA THR A 115 -7.87 -20.30 2.19
C THR A 115 -7.28 -19.99 0.82
N ASP A 116 -8.10 -19.56 -0.13
CA ASP A 116 -7.64 -19.02 -1.40
C ASP A 116 -7.06 -17.61 -1.20
N VAL A 117 -5.88 -17.35 -1.78
CA VAL A 117 -5.12 -16.12 -1.62
C VAL A 117 -5.06 -15.37 -2.95
N PHE A 118 -5.39 -14.09 -2.90
CA PHE A 118 -5.28 -13.17 -4.02
C PHE A 118 -4.51 -11.93 -3.63
N ILE A 119 -3.78 -11.35 -4.58
CA ILE A 119 -3.06 -10.09 -4.40
C ILE A 119 -3.52 -9.05 -5.40
N SER A 120 -3.37 -7.77 -5.05
CA SER A 120 -3.73 -6.66 -5.93
C SER A 120 -2.86 -5.42 -5.68
N LYS A 121 -2.76 -4.59 -6.72
CA LYS A 121 -2.09 -3.28 -6.67
C LYS A 121 -3.06 -2.15 -6.36
N ASP A 122 -4.32 -2.32 -6.75
CA ASP A 122 -5.34 -1.28 -6.76
C ASP A 122 -6.60 -1.62 -5.95
N GLY A 123 -6.69 -2.85 -5.42
CA GLY A 123 -7.86 -3.35 -4.67
C GLY A 123 -9.05 -3.69 -5.58
N ILE A 124 -8.89 -3.61 -6.90
CA ILE A 124 -9.96 -3.81 -7.90
C ILE A 124 -9.64 -5.04 -8.76
N ASN A 125 -8.43 -5.10 -9.31
CA ASN A 125 -7.95 -6.19 -10.15
C ASN A 125 -7.15 -7.17 -9.31
N TRP A 126 -7.61 -8.43 -9.26
CA TRP A 126 -7.07 -9.45 -8.36
C TRP A 126 -6.34 -10.54 -9.14
N ILE A 127 -5.16 -10.92 -8.67
CA ILE A 127 -4.37 -12.04 -9.17
C ILE A 127 -4.47 -13.16 -8.14
N TYR A 128 -4.89 -14.35 -8.55
CA TYR A 128 -4.85 -15.53 -7.70
C TYR A 128 -3.40 -16.03 -7.56
N THR A 129 -2.97 -16.28 -6.32
CA THR A 129 -1.59 -16.68 -5.98
C THR A 129 -1.55 -17.98 -5.19
N GLY A 130 -2.57 -18.81 -5.27
CA GLY A 130 -2.60 -20.11 -4.60
C GLY A 130 -3.47 -20.11 -3.36
N ASN A 131 -3.23 -21.10 -2.50
CA ASN A 131 -4.02 -21.32 -1.29
C ASN A 131 -3.20 -22.01 -0.20
N THR A 132 -3.73 -22.06 1.01
CA THR A 132 -3.07 -22.66 2.18
C THR A 132 -3.20 -24.20 2.27
N SER A 133 -3.68 -24.87 1.21
CA SER A 133 -4.12 -26.27 1.23
C SER A 133 -3.03 -27.36 1.29
N ASN A 134 -1.86 -27.10 1.89
CA ASN A 134 -0.85 -28.15 2.18
C ASN A 134 -0.08 -27.96 3.50
N TYR A 135 -0.71 -27.41 4.55
CA TYR A 135 -0.05 -26.94 5.78
C TYR A 135 0.97 -25.82 5.54
N THR A 136 0.99 -25.28 4.33
CA THR A 136 1.81 -24.15 3.96
C THR A 136 0.96 -22.90 4.14
N THR A 137 1.26 -22.17 5.20
CA THR A 137 0.77 -20.80 5.44
C THR A 137 1.47 -19.77 4.54
N GLY A 138 2.59 -20.15 3.91
CA GLY A 138 3.35 -19.31 3.02
C GLY A 138 2.99 -19.47 1.54
N ILE A 139 3.11 -18.38 0.80
CA ILE A 139 2.86 -18.29 -0.64
C ILE A 139 4.11 -17.72 -1.33
N ASP A 140 4.68 -18.47 -2.25
CA ASP A 140 5.62 -18.02 -3.28
C ASP A 140 4.81 -17.38 -4.43
N ILE A 141 4.93 -16.06 -4.62
CA ILE A 141 4.26 -15.34 -5.70
C ILE A 141 5.09 -15.29 -6.98
N ASP A 142 6.39 -15.59 -6.92
CA ASP A 142 7.25 -15.77 -8.10
C ASP A 142 6.74 -16.92 -8.99
N ALA A 143 6.15 -17.96 -8.39
CA ALA A 143 5.49 -19.06 -9.11
C ALA A 143 4.32 -18.62 -10.01
N TYR A 144 3.80 -17.41 -9.82
CA TYR A 144 2.67 -16.84 -10.57
C TYR A 144 3.10 -15.75 -11.56
N ILE A 145 4.41 -15.62 -11.83
CA ILE A 145 4.92 -14.69 -12.84
C ILE A 145 4.48 -15.11 -14.24
N GLY A 146 3.81 -14.20 -14.95
CA GLY A 146 3.40 -14.45 -16.33
C GLY A 146 2.36 -13.48 -16.87
N PRO A 147 1.92 -13.67 -18.13
CA PRO A 147 0.89 -12.84 -18.73
C PRO A 147 -0.41 -12.84 -17.91
N GLY A 148 -0.82 -11.68 -17.42
CA GLY A 148 -2.01 -11.53 -16.58
C GLY A 148 -1.84 -12.00 -15.13
N GLY A 149 -0.64 -12.42 -14.73
CA GLY A 149 -0.29 -12.81 -13.37
C GLY A 149 0.63 -11.78 -12.71
N VAL A 150 1.52 -12.28 -11.87
CA VAL A 150 2.50 -11.47 -11.14
C VAL A 150 3.55 -10.91 -12.10
N VAL A 151 3.92 -9.66 -11.87
CA VAL A 151 5.03 -8.96 -12.54
C VAL A 151 6.18 -8.83 -11.54
N SER A 152 7.37 -9.28 -11.94
CA SER A 152 8.57 -9.23 -11.09
C SER A 152 8.94 -7.79 -10.71
N GLY A 153 9.23 -7.58 -9.43
CA GLY A 153 9.59 -6.29 -8.83
C GLY A 153 8.43 -5.31 -8.65
N GLU A 154 7.21 -5.69 -9.03
CA GLU A 154 6.01 -4.89 -8.84
C GLU A 154 5.52 -4.97 -7.38
N GLN A 155 4.90 -3.90 -6.90
CA GLN A 155 4.38 -3.80 -5.53
C GLN A 155 2.88 -4.11 -5.49
N TYR A 156 2.50 -5.05 -4.65
CA TYR A 156 1.11 -5.42 -4.36
C TYR A 156 0.78 -5.02 -2.93
N ASN A 157 -0.14 -4.07 -2.78
CA ASN A 157 -0.46 -3.48 -1.48
C ASN A 157 -1.68 -4.13 -0.84
N TYR A 158 -2.39 -5.01 -1.55
CA TYR A 158 -3.63 -5.62 -1.10
C TYR A 158 -3.52 -7.14 -1.13
N VAL A 159 -4.04 -7.78 -0.09
CA VAL A 159 -4.22 -9.22 0.00
C VAL A 159 -5.69 -9.49 0.26
N LYS A 160 -6.27 -10.44 -0.47
CA LYS A 160 -7.61 -10.95 -0.22
C LYS A 160 -7.51 -12.43 0.11
N LEU A 161 -8.17 -12.78 1.20
CA LEU A 161 -8.37 -14.15 1.67
C LEU A 161 -9.82 -14.53 1.45
N VAL A 162 -10.03 -15.74 0.94
CA VAL A 162 -11.35 -16.33 0.74
C VAL A 162 -11.30 -17.73 1.33
N ASP A 163 -12.09 -17.99 2.36
CA ASP A 163 -12.30 -19.35 2.85
C ASP A 163 -12.85 -20.21 1.69
N ARG A 164 -12.24 -21.36 1.44
CA ARG A 164 -12.41 -22.04 0.14
C ARG A 164 -13.60 -22.98 0.12
N LEU A 165 -13.87 -23.68 1.23
CA LEU A 165 -14.86 -24.74 1.29
C LEU A 165 -15.72 -24.56 2.54
N PRO A 166 -17.05 -24.67 2.43
CA PRO A 166 -17.91 -24.57 3.59
C PRO A 166 -17.77 -25.82 4.48
N HIS A 167 -17.97 -25.64 5.79
CA HIS A 167 -18.07 -26.69 6.79
C HIS A 167 -16.79 -27.54 6.96
N GLU A 168 -15.61 -26.94 6.73
CA GLU A 168 -14.32 -27.55 7.14
C GLU A 168 -14.11 -27.47 8.67
N SER A 169 -14.80 -26.53 9.32
CA SER A 169 -14.92 -26.40 10.77
C SER A 169 -16.33 -25.94 11.17
N ASP A 170 -16.56 -25.79 12.48
CA ASP A 170 -17.87 -25.51 13.06
C ASP A 170 -17.86 -24.22 13.87
N SER A 171 -19.05 -23.68 14.15
CA SER A 171 -19.24 -22.56 15.07
C SER A 171 -18.57 -22.80 16.44
N PRO A 172 -17.93 -21.78 17.04
CA PRO A 172 -18.01 -20.35 16.71
C PRO A 172 -16.90 -19.80 15.79
N THR A 173 -15.99 -20.66 15.34
CA THR A 173 -14.79 -20.31 14.56
C THR A 173 -14.84 -21.04 13.23
N ALA A 174 -15.97 -20.95 12.53
CA ALA A 174 -16.09 -21.58 11.22
C ALA A 174 -15.17 -20.86 10.21
N GLY A 175 -14.62 -21.62 9.27
CA GLY A 175 -13.68 -21.14 8.26
C GLY A 175 -12.36 -20.64 8.86
N ALA A 176 -11.40 -20.31 7.99
CA ALA A 176 -10.06 -19.96 8.44
C ALA A 176 -10.00 -18.84 9.51
N ASP A 177 -9.17 -19.05 10.53
CA ASP A 177 -8.98 -18.17 11.68
C ASP A 177 -7.67 -17.38 11.54
N ILE A 178 -7.76 -16.13 11.09
CA ILE A 178 -6.59 -15.31 10.71
C ILE A 178 -6.09 -14.49 11.90
N ASP A 179 -4.84 -14.75 12.31
CA ASP A 179 -4.07 -13.98 13.30
C ASP A 179 -3.31 -12.82 12.64
N ALA A 180 -2.62 -13.07 11.53
CA ALA A 180 -1.86 -12.03 10.83
C ALA A 180 -1.60 -12.36 9.36
N VAL A 181 -1.28 -11.32 8.57
CA VAL A 181 -0.78 -11.48 7.20
C VAL A 181 0.48 -10.65 7.01
N GLY A 182 1.58 -11.31 6.68
CA GLY A 182 2.92 -10.72 6.61
C GLY A 182 3.59 -10.86 5.25
N SER A 183 4.16 -9.78 4.75
CA SER A 183 5.02 -9.74 3.56
C SER A 183 6.47 -10.04 3.94
N ILE A 184 6.97 -11.22 3.56
CA ILE A 184 8.38 -11.62 3.76
C ILE A 184 9.27 -10.83 2.80
N SER A 185 8.94 -10.89 1.51
CA SER A 185 9.59 -10.08 0.48
C SER A 185 8.84 -8.75 0.36
N SER A 186 9.38 -7.73 1.03
CA SER A 186 8.68 -6.47 1.31
C SER A 186 9.50 -5.27 0.86
N ASN A 187 8.86 -4.33 0.16
CA ASN A 187 9.42 -3.02 -0.16
C ASN A 187 8.66 -1.92 0.59
N PRO A 188 9.34 -0.92 1.18
CA PRO A 188 8.66 0.25 1.69
C PRO A 188 7.93 0.96 0.55
N ILE A 189 6.68 1.36 0.80
CA ILE A 189 5.93 2.10 -0.22
C ILE A 189 6.64 3.43 -0.44
N THR A 190 7.01 3.69 -1.69
CA THR A 190 7.58 4.99 -2.06
C THR A 190 6.44 6.00 -2.03
N GLN A 191 6.22 6.67 -0.89
CA GLN A 191 5.38 7.87 -0.89
C GLN A 191 5.99 8.84 -1.89
N ALA A 192 5.25 9.16 -2.95
CA ALA A 192 5.66 10.17 -3.91
C ALA A 192 5.99 11.44 -3.13
N THR A 193 7.28 11.72 -2.98
CA THR A 193 7.74 12.95 -2.37
C THR A 193 7.23 14.04 -3.28
N VAL A 194 6.22 14.80 -2.84
CA VAL A 194 5.90 16.07 -3.49
C VAL A 194 7.16 16.91 -3.30
N ALA A 195 8.03 16.91 -4.31
CA ALA A 195 9.18 17.77 -4.36
C ALA A 195 8.63 19.20 -4.33
N VAL A 196 8.56 19.79 -3.13
CA VAL A 196 8.40 21.22 -2.98
C VAL A 196 9.67 21.81 -3.55
N SER A 197 9.62 22.23 -4.82
CA SER A 197 10.74 22.92 -5.45
C SER A 197 11.12 24.11 -4.57
N PRO A 198 12.41 24.36 -4.29
CA PRO A 198 12.84 25.48 -3.45
C PRO A 198 12.71 26.86 -4.15
N GLU A 199 11.71 27.03 -5.01
CA GLU A 199 11.49 28.23 -5.81
C GLU A 199 10.39 29.13 -5.22
N ALA A 200 10.54 29.47 -3.94
CA ALA A 200 9.72 30.51 -3.30
C ALA A 200 10.46 31.32 -2.22
N ALA A 201 11.80 31.25 -2.16
CA ALA A 201 12.60 31.95 -1.14
C ALA A 201 13.48 33.09 -1.69
N ALA A 202 13.24 33.57 -2.91
CA ALA A 202 14.02 34.66 -3.50
C ALA A 202 13.17 35.67 -4.30
N ALA A 203 12.16 36.27 -3.66
CA ALA A 203 11.55 37.52 -4.12
C ALA A 203 10.71 38.18 -3.00
N ASP A 204 11.34 38.59 -1.90
CA ASP A 204 10.75 39.63 -1.03
C ASP A 204 11.85 40.53 -0.46
N ASN A 205 12.23 41.48 -1.29
CA ASN A 205 12.91 42.69 -0.90
C ASN A 205 12.24 43.82 -1.69
N ASN A 206 10.95 44.01 -1.44
CA ASN A 206 10.29 45.27 -1.74
C ASN A 206 9.36 45.66 -0.58
N ALA A 207 9.73 46.76 0.06
CA ALA A 207 8.93 47.41 1.07
C ALA A 207 7.63 47.92 0.45
N ASP A 208 6.57 47.13 0.49
CA ASP A 208 5.20 47.65 0.54
C ASP A 208 4.25 46.61 1.10
N ARG A 209 3.80 46.86 2.34
CA ARG A 209 2.85 46.03 3.05
C ARG A 209 1.42 46.37 2.62
N PHE A 210 0.58 45.35 2.78
CA PHE A 210 -0.89 45.34 2.83
C PHE A 210 -1.58 45.28 1.47
N ILE A 211 -2.08 44.09 1.12
CA ILE A 211 -3.48 43.87 0.67
C ILE A 211 -3.75 42.37 0.44
N CYS A 212 -4.94 41.96 0.89
CA CYS A 212 -5.74 40.79 0.49
C CYS A 212 -5.31 39.37 0.91
N PHE A 213 -5.90 38.95 2.04
CA PHE A 213 -6.43 37.60 2.18
C PHE A 213 -7.54 37.40 1.13
N ARG A 214 -7.34 36.53 0.13
CA ARG A 214 -8.43 35.89 -0.61
C ARG A 214 -8.09 34.43 -0.91
N LEU A 215 -8.97 33.56 -0.43
CA LEU A 215 -9.14 32.17 -0.84
C LEU A 215 -9.40 32.08 -2.34
N SER A 216 -8.65 31.22 -3.03
CA SER A 216 -9.09 30.53 -4.26
C SER A 216 -8.26 29.26 -4.41
N SER A 217 -8.82 28.09 -4.12
CA SER A 217 -9.60 27.28 -5.07
C SER A 217 -8.69 26.37 -5.91
N ILE A 218 -8.51 25.14 -5.43
CA ILE A 218 -8.08 24.02 -6.27
C ILE A 218 -9.36 23.29 -6.71
N ARG A 219 -9.74 23.48 -7.96
CA ARG A 219 -10.56 22.53 -8.72
C ARG A 219 -9.85 22.28 -10.04
N ASN A 220 -9.17 21.14 -10.13
CA ASN A 220 -8.64 20.63 -11.39
C ASN A 220 -9.75 19.88 -12.13
N SER A 221 -10.24 20.57 -13.17
CA SER A 221 -10.57 20.13 -14.53
C SER A 221 -10.76 18.64 -14.85
N LEU A 222 -11.93 18.35 -15.44
CA LEU A 222 -12.20 17.41 -16.55
C LEU A 222 -13.67 17.71 -16.96
N ILE A 223 -14.15 17.83 -18.20
CA ILE A 223 -13.63 17.59 -19.54
C ILE A 223 -14.73 18.14 -20.51
N ILE A 224 -14.32 18.64 -21.68
CA ILE A 224 -14.98 18.61 -23.01
C ILE A 224 -16.43 19.15 -23.18
N GLY A 225 -16.56 20.05 -24.18
CA GLY A 225 -17.62 19.88 -25.19
C GLY A 225 -18.60 21.04 -25.40
N LEU A 226 -18.31 21.85 -26.44
CA LEU A 226 -19.28 22.34 -27.43
C LEU A 226 -20.49 23.16 -26.93
N LEU A 227 -20.49 24.49 -27.15
CA LEU A 227 -21.70 25.23 -27.53
C LEU A 227 -21.40 26.66 -28.03
N ILE A 228 -21.48 26.80 -29.36
CA ILE A 228 -22.03 27.92 -30.15
C ILE A 228 -21.58 29.34 -29.77
N ALA A 229 -20.70 29.89 -30.61
CA ALA A 229 -20.47 31.32 -30.73
C ALA A 229 -21.76 32.02 -31.17
N GLY A 230 -22.25 32.96 -30.33
CA GLY A 230 -23.36 33.83 -30.63
C GLY A 230 -23.05 35.26 -30.21
N ALA A 231 -23.15 36.17 -31.19
CA ALA A 231 -23.07 37.63 -31.11
C ALA A 231 -21.63 38.18 -31.12
N ILE A 232 -21.22 39.16 -31.95
CA ILE A 232 -21.93 40.30 -32.52
C ILE A 232 -21.22 40.67 -33.84
N GLY A 233 -21.97 40.78 -34.94
CA GLY A 233 -21.47 41.21 -36.24
C GLY A 233 -22.56 41.95 -37.02
N LEU A 234 -22.68 43.23 -36.71
CA LEU A 234 -23.54 44.22 -37.35
C LEU A 234 -23.30 44.27 -38.88
N TYR A 235 -24.24 43.79 -39.71
CA TYR A 235 -24.33 44.21 -41.11
C TYR A 235 -25.77 44.10 -41.67
N LEU A 236 -26.38 45.27 -41.83
CA LEU A 236 -27.28 45.70 -42.92
C LEU A 236 -28.22 44.66 -43.57
N PHE A 237 -29.53 44.69 -43.23
CA PHE A 237 -30.60 44.81 -44.24
C PHE A 237 -31.97 45.07 -43.59
N LYS A 238 -32.53 46.28 -43.77
CA LYS A 238 -33.95 46.57 -43.54
C LYS A 238 -34.46 47.47 -44.66
N ARG A 239 -35.13 46.90 -45.67
CA ARG A 239 -36.50 47.32 -46.09
C ARG A 239 -36.99 46.67 -47.39
N ARG A 240 -38.31 46.43 -47.37
CA ARG A 240 -39.33 46.24 -48.42
C ARG A 240 -39.79 44.79 -48.56
N LYS A 241 -41.09 44.48 -48.61
CA LYS A 241 -42.35 45.25 -48.53
C LYS A 241 -43.49 44.25 -48.27
N GLY A 242 -44.52 44.67 -47.56
CA GLY A 242 -45.83 44.00 -47.48
C GLY A 242 -46.84 44.99 -46.95
N HIS A 243 -47.72 45.46 -47.84
CA HIS A 243 -48.72 46.54 -47.74
C HIS A 243 -48.17 47.97 -47.72
#